data_AF-X0XS97-F1
#
_entry.id   AF-X0XS97-F1
#
_cell.length_a   1.000
_cell.length_b   1.000
_cell.length_c   1.000
_cell.angle_alpha   90.00
_cell.angle_beta   90.00
_cell.angle_gamma   90.00
#
_symmetry.space_group_name_H-M   'P 1'
#
loop_
_entity.id
_entity.type
_entity.pdbx_description
1 polymer ?
#
loop_
_entity_poly.entity_id
_entity_poly.type
_entity_poly.pdbx_seq_one_letter_code
_entity_poly.pdbx_strand_id
1 'polypeptide(L)'
;EDSHVCDDIGKVLDEVESGVREIPDHELLVGGFPCQDYSVARTLNHAVGIIGKKGVLWWEIYRLLRLKKPPLLLLENVDRLLKSPANQRGRDFAIMLACLSDLGYLVEWRVVNAADYGFPQKRRRVFIAGMLINELPVHSPIDILHRDGVLAKALPARLDEVQPALRTSLGVVPDLHIDGDVPSISESFGLGLKKSPFHNAGVMFKRDVWTRNLKPVYHGRRRMLMDVLQDYGEIDESYFVAESELETWKYLKGAKREERA
;
A
#
# COMPACT_ATOMS: atom_id res chain seq x y z
N GLU A 1 -25.95 -7.01 13.64
CA GLU A 1 -25.26 -8.24 13.18
C GLU A 1 -25.10 -8.30 11.66
N ASP A 2 -25.85 -7.51 10.88
CA ASP A 2 -25.84 -7.51 9.39
C ASP A 2 -24.80 -6.58 8.71
N SER A 3 -23.77 -6.11 9.40
CA SER A 3 -22.75 -5.21 8.82
C SER A 3 -21.50 -5.93 8.31
N HIS A 4 -21.54 -7.26 8.20
CA HIS A 4 -20.41 -8.09 7.80
C HIS A 4 -20.76 -8.91 6.56
N VAL A 5 -19.81 -9.00 5.63
CA VAL A 5 -19.94 -9.80 4.41
C VAL A 5 -18.70 -10.68 4.31
N CYS A 6 -18.90 -11.99 4.22
CA CYS A 6 -17.83 -12.97 4.08
C CYS A 6 -17.93 -13.65 2.71
N ASP A 7 -17.64 -12.89 1.65
CA ASP A 7 -17.74 -13.34 0.27
C ASP A 7 -16.62 -12.75 -0.59
N ASP A 8 -16.48 -13.28 -1.81
CA ASP A 8 -15.62 -12.69 -2.83
C ASP A 8 -16.13 -11.29 -3.21
N ILE A 9 -15.26 -10.28 -3.09
CA ILE A 9 -15.64 -8.87 -3.34
C ILE A 9 -16.14 -8.65 -4.76
N GLY A 10 -15.65 -9.40 -5.77
CA GLY A 10 -16.13 -9.27 -7.14
C GLY A 10 -17.61 -9.65 -7.25
N LYS A 11 -17.99 -10.78 -6.63
CA LYS A 11 -19.40 -11.21 -6.56
C LYS A 11 -20.27 -10.21 -5.81
N VAL A 12 -19.78 -9.71 -4.67
CA VAL A 12 -20.50 -8.70 -3.88
C VAL A 12 -20.77 -7.45 -4.72
N LEU A 13 -19.79 -6.98 -5.50
CA LEU A 13 -19.95 -5.82 -6.36
C LEU A 13 -20.89 -6.09 -7.56
N ASP A 14 -20.90 -7.32 -8.09
CA ASP A 14 -21.88 -7.73 -9.11
C ASP A 14 -23.32 -7.68 -8.57
N GLU A 15 -23.53 -8.13 -7.33
CA GLU A 15 -24.83 -8.03 -6.63
C GLU A 15 -25.23 -6.58 -6.36
N VAL A 16 -24.26 -5.72 -6.05
CA VAL A 16 -24.50 -4.28 -5.82
C VAL A 16 -24.92 -3.57 -7.10
N GLU A 17 -24.23 -3.82 -8.21
CA GLU A 17 -24.57 -3.20 -9.50
C GLU A 17 -25.90 -3.72 -10.07
N SER A 18 -26.28 -4.96 -9.76
CA SER A 18 -27.58 -5.53 -10.13
C SER A 18 -28.72 -5.15 -9.17
N GLY A 19 -28.41 -4.46 -8.07
CA GLY A 19 -29.40 -4.05 -7.05
C GLY A 19 -29.88 -5.17 -6.13
N VAL A 20 -29.25 -6.35 -6.19
CA VAL A 20 -29.54 -7.49 -5.29
C VAL A 20 -29.02 -7.21 -3.87
N ARG A 21 -27.92 -6.45 -3.76
CA ARG A 21 -27.29 -6.08 -2.50
C ARG A 21 -27.06 -4.57 -2.45
N GLU A 22 -27.03 -4.02 -1.25
CA GLU A 22 -26.60 -2.64 -1.03
C GLU A 22 -25.34 -2.60 -0.14
N ILE A 23 -24.36 -1.81 -0.54
CA ILE A 23 -23.28 -1.36 0.34
C ILE A 23 -23.65 0.05 0.82
N PRO A 24 -23.72 0.33 2.12
CA PRO A 24 -24.04 1.68 2.59
C PRO A 24 -23.04 2.73 2.09
N ASP A 25 -23.52 3.94 1.89
CA ASP A 25 -22.64 5.09 1.69
C ASP A 25 -21.79 5.29 2.96
N HIS A 26 -20.54 5.68 2.76
CA HIS A 26 -19.55 5.77 3.83
C HIS A 26 -18.56 6.89 3.58
N GLU A 27 -18.09 7.48 4.68
CA GLU A 27 -17.16 8.61 4.61
C GLU A 27 -15.70 8.16 4.43
N LEU A 28 -15.37 6.98 4.94
CA LEU A 28 -14.03 6.42 4.92
C LEU A 28 -14.06 4.97 4.43
N LEU A 29 -13.34 4.68 3.35
CA LEU A 29 -13.04 3.32 2.92
C LEU A 29 -11.66 2.92 3.45
N VAL A 30 -11.58 1.80 4.15
CA VAL A 30 -10.33 1.21 4.63
C VAL A 30 -10.10 -0.13 3.95
N GLY A 31 -8.89 -0.39 3.43
CA GLY A 31 -8.61 -1.62 2.69
C GLY A 31 -7.18 -2.13 2.86
N GLY A 32 -7.05 -3.40 3.22
CA GLY A 32 -5.80 -4.15 3.12
C GLY A 32 -5.98 -5.27 2.10
N PHE A 33 -5.09 -5.37 1.11
CA PHE A 33 -5.23 -6.31 0.01
C PHE A 33 -3.87 -6.89 -0.40
N PRO A 34 -3.84 -8.14 -0.92
CA PRO A 34 -2.58 -8.77 -1.28
C PRO A 34 -1.85 -7.99 -2.39
N CYS A 35 -0.53 -7.92 -2.27
CA CYS A 35 0.34 -7.34 -3.30
C CYS A 35 0.43 -8.31 -4.48
N GLN A 36 -0.36 -8.07 -5.51
CA GLN A 36 -0.36 -8.80 -6.78
C GLN A 36 0.25 -7.93 -7.88
N ASP A 37 0.49 -8.50 -9.07
CA ASP A 37 0.89 -7.74 -10.25
C ASP A 37 -0.34 -7.01 -10.82
N TYR A 38 -0.30 -5.67 -10.86
CA TYR A 38 -1.43 -4.83 -11.30
C TYR A 38 -1.39 -4.50 -12.79
N SER A 39 -0.70 -5.32 -13.59
CA SER A 39 -0.69 -5.17 -15.05
C SER A 39 -2.10 -5.19 -15.66
N VAL A 40 -2.21 -4.46 -16.75
CA VAL A 40 -3.38 -4.39 -17.62
C VAL A 40 -3.07 -5.10 -18.93
N ALA A 41 -3.99 -5.92 -19.41
CA ALA A 41 -3.89 -6.57 -20.71
C ALA A 41 -4.65 -5.76 -21.75
N ARG A 42 -4.01 -5.38 -22.86
CA ARG A 42 -4.70 -4.71 -23.97
C ARG A 42 -5.48 -5.76 -24.77
N THR A 43 -6.80 -5.62 -24.89
CA THR A 43 -7.61 -6.44 -25.81
C THR A 43 -7.93 -5.59 -27.03
N LEU A 44 -7.92 -6.16 -28.24
CA LEU A 44 -8.09 -5.45 -29.52
C LEU A 44 -9.44 -4.71 -29.69
N ASN A 45 -10.39 -4.89 -28.78
CA ASN A 45 -11.67 -4.22 -28.79
C ASN A 45 -11.73 -3.13 -27.70
N HIS A 46 -11.92 -1.89 -28.13
CA HIS A 46 -12.07 -0.65 -27.37
C HIS A 46 -13.31 -0.64 -26.44
N ALA A 47 -13.49 -1.66 -25.61
CA ALA A 47 -14.59 -1.73 -24.65
C ALA A 47 -14.29 -0.85 -23.44
N VAL A 48 -15.21 0.08 -23.18
CA VAL A 48 -15.22 1.05 -22.09
C VAL A 48 -15.44 0.30 -20.76
N GLY A 49 -14.37 -0.24 -20.18
CA GLY A 49 -14.38 -0.96 -18.91
C GLY A 49 -12.98 -1.07 -18.31
N ILE A 50 -12.87 -1.25 -16.99
CA ILE A 50 -11.59 -1.40 -16.30
C ILE A 50 -10.93 -2.69 -16.77
N ILE A 51 -9.86 -2.58 -17.57
CA ILE A 51 -9.16 -3.76 -18.13
C ILE A 51 -8.05 -4.22 -17.18
N GLY A 52 -8.40 -4.38 -15.91
CA GLY A 52 -7.52 -5.01 -14.96
C GLY A 52 -7.36 -6.50 -15.21
N LYS A 53 -6.20 -7.08 -14.87
CA LYS A 53 -6.08 -8.54 -14.83
C LYS A 53 -7.15 -9.13 -13.88
N LYS A 54 -8.01 -10.00 -14.41
CA LYS A 54 -9.05 -10.69 -13.64
C LYS A 54 -8.43 -11.42 -12.44
N GLY A 55 -9.03 -11.27 -11.25
CA GLY A 55 -8.55 -11.88 -10.00
C GLY A 55 -7.47 -11.06 -9.26
N VAL A 56 -7.15 -9.85 -9.75
CA VAL A 56 -6.33 -8.89 -8.99
C VAL A 56 -7.25 -7.96 -8.20
N LEU A 57 -7.18 -8.06 -6.87
CA LEU A 57 -8.13 -7.43 -5.95
C LEU A 57 -8.09 -5.89 -5.97
N TRP A 58 -6.98 -5.29 -6.41
CA TRP A 58 -6.90 -3.85 -6.64
C TRP A 58 -8.02 -3.35 -7.56
N TRP A 59 -8.38 -4.09 -8.61
CA TRP A 59 -9.38 -3.65 -9.57
C TRP A 59 -10.79 -3.68 -9.01
N GLU A 60 -11.08 -4.59 -8.08
CA GLU A 60 -12.36 -4.60 -7.36
C GLU A 60 -12.43 -3.44 -6.36
N ILE A 61 -11.32 -3.09 -5.69
CA ILE A 61 -11.24 -1.87 -4.88
C ILE A 61 -11.48 -0.63 -5.75
N TYR A 62 -10.83 -0.55 -6.91
CA TYR A 62 -11.03 0.55 -7.86
C TYR A 62 -12.48 0.64 -8.36
N ARG A 63 -13.11 -0.51 -8.64
CA ARG A 63 -14.53 -0.59 -8.98
C ARG A 63 -15.42 -0.09 -7.84
N LEU A 64 -15.18 -0.52 -6.60
CA LEU A 64 -15.89 -0.04 -5.42
C LEU A 64 -15.73 1.48 -5.23
N LEU A 65 -14.52 2.02 -5.40
CA LEU A 65 -14.27 3.46 -5.32
C LEU A 65 -15.03 4.25 -6.38
N ARG A 66 -15.23 3.70 -7.59
CA ARG A 66 -16.06 4.32 -8.63
C ARG A 66 -17.55 4.34 -8.28
N LEU A 67 -18.02 3.26 -7.66
CA LEU A 67 -19.42 3.11 -7.25
C LEU A 67 -19.78 4.00 -6.06
N LYS A 68 -18.90 4.06 -5.05
CA LYS A 68 -19.21 4.72 -3.77
C LYS A 68 -18.54 6.06 -3.54
N LYS A 69 -17.43 6.34 -4.22
CA LYS A 69 -16.69 7.61 -4.15
C LYS A 69 -16.60 8.20 -2.73
N PRO A 70 -16.13 7.42 -1.73
CA PRO A 70 -16.03 7.91 -0.37
C PRO A 70 -15.11 9.14 -0.29
N PRO A 71 -15.44 10.17 0.52
CA PRO A 71 -14.58 11.33 0.73
C PRO A 71 -13.15 10.97 1.17
N LEU A 72 -12.99 9.91 1.95
CA LEU A 72 -11.70 9.47 2.50
C LEU A 72 -11.41 8.01 2.14
N LEU A 73 -10.12 7.73 1.96
CA LEU A 73 -9.58 6.41 1.67
C LEU A 73 -8.35 6.17 2.54
N LEU A 74 -8.22 4.97 3.12
CA LEU A 74 -7.01 4.51 3.78
C LEU A 74 -6.69 3.08 3.34
N LEU A 75 -5.63 2.94 2.55
CA LEU A 75 -5.15 1.63 2.09
C LEU A 75 -3.86 1.25 2.81
N GLU A 76 -3.72 -0.04 3.10
CA GLU A 76 -2.48 -0.64 3.60
C GLU A 76 -1.95 -1.66 2.58
N ASN A 77 -0.63 -1.66 2.41
CA ASN A 77 0.05 -2.71 1.68
C ASN A 77 1.49 -2.93 2.18
N VAL A 78 2.18 -3.94 1.66
CA VAL A 78 3.62 -4.12 1.88
C VAL A 78 4.42 -2.97 1.26
N ASP A 79 5.53 -2.57 1.87
CA ASP A 79 6.37 -1.46 1.38
C ASP A 79 6.97 -1.74 -0.02
N ARG A 80 7.04 -3.01 -0.41
CA ARG A 80 7.48 -3.44 -1.74
C ARG A 80 6.57 -2.92 -2.86
N LEU A 81 5.30 -2.59 -2.59
CA LEU A 81 4.37 -2.05 -3.57
C LEU A 81 4.97 -0.85 -4.32
N LEU A 82 5.66 0.05 -3.62
CA LEU A 82 6.34 1.22 -4.21
C LEU A 82 7.38 0.86 -5.27
N LYS A 83 7.85 -0.38 -5.30
CA LYS A 83 8.89 -0.89 -6.22
C LYS A 83 8.38 -1.97 -7.16
N SER A 84 7.09 -2.28 -7.11
CA SER A 84 6.47 -3.36 -7.86
C SER A 84 6.17 -2.94 -9.30
N PRO A 85 6.22 -3.88 -10.26
CA PRO A 85 6.77 -5.24 -10.16
C PRO A 85 8.30 -5.25 -10.21
N ALA A 86 8.90 -6.42 -10.04
CA ALA A 86 10.35 -6.56 -10.00
C ALA A 86 11.05 -6.25 -11.34
N ASN A 87 10.37 -6.53 -12.45
CA ASN A 87 10.84 -6.34 -13.83
C ASN A 87 10.59 -4.93 -14.39
N GLN A 88 9.74 -4.12 -13.74
CA GLN A 88 9.38 -2.78 -14.21
C GLN A 88 9.13 -1.86 -13.00
N ARG A 89 10.17 -1.18 -12.52
CA ARG A 89 10.16 -0.60 -11.16
C ARG A 89 9.16 0.54 -11.00
N GLY A 90 8.21 0.37 -10.07
CA GLY A 90 7.27 1.40 -9.65
C GLY A 90 5.98 1.44 -10.47
N ARG A 91 5.86 0.66 -11.54
CA ARG A 91 4.67 0.63 -12.41
C ARG A 91 3.37 0.38 -11.64
N ASP A 92 3.32 -0.65 -10.79
CA ASP A 92 2.05 -1.01 -10.12
C ASP A 92 1.56 0.11 -9.19
N PHE A 93 2.50 0.79 -8.53
CA PHE A 93 2.17 1.94 -7.70
C PHE A 93 1.77 3.16 -8.55
N ALA A 94 2.42 3.38 -9.70
CA ALA A 94 2.02 4.44 -10.64
C ALA A 94 0.61 4.20 -11.21
N ILE A 95 0.25 2.96 -11.55
CA ILE A 95 -1.10 2.57 -11.96
C ILE A 95 -2.10 2.91 -10.86
N MET A 96 -1.80 2.52 -9.61
CA MET A 96 -2.68 2.80 -8.47
C MET A 96 -2.90 4.31 -8.28
N LEU A 97 -1.80 5.09 -8.27
CA LEU A 97 -1.84 6.53 -8.16
C LEU A 97 -2.63 7.17 -9.31
N ALA A 98 -2.41 6.72 -10.54
CA ALA A 98 -3.16 7.17 -11.72
C ALA A 98 -4.67 6.94 -11.56
N CYS A 99 -5.08 5.72 -11.21
CA CYS A 99 -6.47 5.37 -10.94
C CYS A 99 -7.09 6.25 -9.85
N LEU A 100 -6.40 6.47 -8.73
CA LEU A 100 -6.89 7.33 -7.65
C LEU A 100 -7.01 8.80 -8.09
N SER A 101 -6.03 9.30 -8.84
CA SER A 101 -6.08 10.65 -9.41
C SER A 101 -7.25 10.81 -10.37
N ASP A 102 -7.57 9.80 -11.17
CA ASP A 102 -8.68 9.84 -12.14
C ASP A 102 -10.04 9.90 -11.46
N LEU A 103 -10.13 9.42 -10.21
CA LEU A 103 -11.32 9.57 -9.36
C LEU A 103 -11.34 10.88 -8.57
N GLY A 104 -10.30 11.72 -8.68
CA GLY A 104 -10.23 13.03 -8.02
C GLY A 104 -9.58 13.02 -6.63
N TYR A 105 -8.88 11.95 -6.25
CA TYR A 105 -8.22 11.90 -4.94
C TYR A 105 -6.88 12.64 -4.97
N LEU A 106 -6.65 13.48 -3.96
CA LEU A 106 -5.32 13.79 -3.45
C LEU A 106 -4.83 12.58 -2.67
N VAL A 107 -3.62 12.12 -2.94
CA VAL A 107 -3.08 10.91 -2.31
C VAL A 107 -1.82 11.22 -1.53
N GLU A 108 -1.76 10.84 -0.27
CA GLU A 108 -0.57 10.80 0.55
C GLU A 108 -0.12 9.33 0.71
N TRP A 109 1.17 9.07 0.82
CA TRP A 109 1.65 7.78 1.31
C TRP A 109 2.83 7.90 2.26
N ARG A 110 2.98 6.89 3.11
CA ARG A 110 4.10 6.77 4.06
C ARG A 110 4.40 5.31 4.36
N VAL A 111 5.67 4.94 4.27
CA VAL A 111 6.18 3.66 4.75
C VAL A 111 6.46 3.78 6.24
N VAL A 112 5.85 2.90 7.01
CA VAL A 112 5.91 2.84 8.46
C VAL A 112 6.50 1.49 8.85
N ASN A 113 7.51 1.51 9.71
CA ASN A 113 8.05 0.33 10.35
C ASN A 113 7.58 0.31 11.80
N ALA A 114 6.85 -0.71 12.25
CA ALA A 114 6.37 -0.78 13.64
C ALA A 114 7.49 -0.60 14.68
N ALA A 115 8.70 -1.10 14.39
CA ALA A 115 9.88 -0.92 15.25
C ALA A 115 10.31 0.54 15.45
N ASP A 116 10.06 1.41 14.49
CA ASP A 116 10.43 2.81 14.60
C ASP A 116 9.51 3.56 15.58
N TYR A 117 8.34 3.00 15.85
CA TYR A 117 7.29 3.53 16.74
C TYR A 117 7.15 2.71 18.04
N GLY A 118 8.24 2.08 18.48
CA GLY A 118 8.34 1.49 19.82
C GLY A 118 7.79 0.08 19.98
N PHE A 119 7.41 -0.61 18.91
CA PHE A 119 7.03 -2.02 18.95
C PHE A 119 8.25 -2.93 18.73
N PRO A 120 8.37 -4.09 19.38
CA PRO A 120 9.50 -5.00 19.19
C PRO A 120 9.32 -5.86 17.93
N GLN A 121 8.91 -5.27 16.81
CA GLN A 121 8.59 -5.99 15.57
C GLN A 121 9.03 -5.21 14.32
N LYS A 122 9.87 -5.83 13.49
CA LYS A 122 10.18 -5.31 12.15
C LYS A 122 9.03 -5.61 11.19
N ARG A 123 8.07 -4.69 11.11
CA ARG A 123 6.91 -4.78 10.22
C ARG A 123 6.80 -3.50 9.41
N ARG A 124 7.26 -3.54 8.16
CA ARG A 124 7.23 -2.42 7.22
C ARG A 124 6.00 -2.50 6.33
N ARG A 125 5.22 -1.42 6.29
CA ARG A 125 3.99 -1.27 5.51
C ARG A 125 3.90 0.11 4.91
N VAL A 126 3.33 0.22 3.72
CA VAL A 126 2.94 1.50 3.14
C VAL A 126 1.47 1.75 3.50
N PHE A 127 1.22 2.91 4.09
CA PHE A 127 -0.12 3.44 4.27
C PHE A 127 -0.34 4.49 3.19
N ILE A 128 -1.50 4.45 2.55
CA ILE A 128 -1.89 5.35 1.45
C ILE A 128 -3.20 5.99 1.86
N ALA A 129 -3.20 7.29 2.08
CA ALA A 129 -4.39 8.05 2.41
C ALA A 129 -4.87 8.80 1.18
N GLY A 130 -6.14 8.67 0.81
CA GLY A 130 -6.78 9.43 -0.25
C GLY A 130 -7.81 10.39 0.33
N MET A 131 -7.86 11.61 -0.20
CA MET A 131 -8.91 12.59 0.08
C MET A 131 -9.52 13.04 -1.24
N LEU A 132 -10.81 12.83 -1.40
CA LEU A 132 -11.55 13.30 -2.58
C LEU A 132 -11.62 14.82 -2.50
N ILE A 133 -11.05 15.50 -3.50
CA ILE A 133 -11.00 16.97 -3.52
C ILE A 133 -11.66 17.52 -4.78
N ASN A 134 -12.54 18.50 -4.59
CA ASN A 134 -13.22 19.21 -5.66
C ASN A 134 -12.55 20.56 -5.99
N GLU A 135 -11.65 21.01 -5.12
CA GLU A 135 -10.95 22.29 -5.21
C GLU A 135 -9.43 22.08 -5.07
N LEU A 136 -8.67 23.14 -5.31
CA LEU A 136 -7.23 23.11 -5.07
C LEU A 136 -6.95 22.92 -3.57
N PRO A 137 -5.95 22.11 -3.18
CA PRO A 137 -5.60 21.94 -1.79
C PRO A 137 -5.13 23.26 -1.18
N VAL A 138 -5.57 23.52 0.06
CA VAL A 138 -5.21 24.74 0.81
C VAL A 138 -3.71 24.80 1.12
N HIS A 139 -3.10 23.63 1.34
CA HIS A 139 -1.69 23.48 1.66
C HIS A 139 -0.89 23.04 0.44
N SER A 140 0.37 23.47 0.35
CA SER A 140 1.25 23.00 -0.70
C SER A 140 1.51 21.49 -0.56
N PRO A 141 1.81 20.75 -1.64
CA PRO A 141 2.13 19.32 -1.55
C PRO A 141 3.30 19.02 -0.58
N ILE A 142 4.25 19.95 -0.46
CA ILE A 142 5.37 19.83 0.49
C ILE A 142 4.88 20.00 1.93
N ASP A 143 3.99 20.96 2.19
CA ASP A 143 3.42 21.14 3.53
C ASP A 143 2.56 19.94 3.93
N ILE A 144 1.76 19.41 3.01
CA ILE A 144 0.98 18.18 3.22
C ILE A 144 1.92 17.03 3.60
N LEU A 145 3.00 16.84 2.83
CA LEU A 145 3.97 15.77 3.07
C LEU A 145 4.64 15.85 4.45
N HIS A 146 4.94 17.05 4.94
CA HIS A 146 5.77 17.23 6.13
C HIS A 146 5.00 17.57 7.41
N ARG A 147 3.86 18.26 7.30
CA ARG A 147 3.18 18.86 8.47
C ARG A 147 1.67 18.72 8.43
N ASP A 148 1.04 19.08 7.31
CA ASP A 148 -0.40 19.38 7.28
C ASP A 148 -1.26 18.20 6.83
N GLY A 149 -0.65 17.21 6.17
CA GLY A 149 -1.30 15.99 5.70
C GLY A 149 -1.70 15.06 6.83
N VAL A 150 -2.66 14.17 6.54
CA VAL A 150 -3.19 13.21 7.51
C VAL A 150 -2.08 12.31 8.04
N LEU A 151 -1.21 11.80 7.16
CA LEU A 151 -0.11 10.93 7.55
C LEU A 151 1.02 11.71 8.23
N ALA A 152 1.22 12.98 7.86
CA ALA A 152 2.20 13.85 8.51
C ALA A 152 1.87 14.11 9.98
N LYS A 153 0.60 14.41 10.26
CA LYS A 153 0.08 14.63 11.62
C LYS A 153 0.08 13.35 12.45
N ALA A 154 -0.39 12.25 11.87
CA ALA A 154 -0.52 10.98 12.59
C ALA A 154 0.84 10.31 12.88
N LEU A 155 1.81 10.44 11.98
CA LEU A 155 3.08 9.72 12.02
C LEU A 155 4.27 10.66 11.76
N PRO A 156 4.57 11.61 12.67
CA PRO A 156 5.58 12.65 12.43
C PRO A 156 6.91 12.11 11.92
N ALA A 157 7.50 12.80 10.93
CA ALA A 157 8.75 12.39 10.31
C ALA A 157 9.52 13.61 9.83
N ARG A 158 10.85 13.48 9.72
CA ARG A 158 11.77 14.52 9.23
C ARG A 158 12.49 14.06 7.97
N LEU A 159 13.00 14.99 7.18
CA LEU A 159 13.80 14.66 6.00
C LEU A 159 15.04 13.82 6.37
N ASP A 160 15.36 12.84 5.53
CA ASP A 160 16.63 12.13 5.64
C ASP A 160 17.75 12.98 5.01
N GLU A 161 18.63 13.52 5.86
CA GLU A 161 19.74 14.44 5.53
C GLU A 161 20.78 13.86 4.56
N VAL A 162 20.76 12.55 4.29
CA VAL A 162 21.72 11.85 3.40
C VAL A 162 21.29 11.89 1.92
N GLN A 163 20.25 12.65 1.56
CA GLN A 163 19.84 12.79 0.17
C GLN A 163 20.77 13.77 -0.57
N PRO A 164 21.39 13.37 -1.71
CA PRO A 164 22.04 14.34 -2.58
C PRO A 164 20.98 15.36 -2.94
N ALA A 165 21.28 16.62 -2.63
CA ALA A 165 20.35 17.72 -2.62
C ALA A 165 19.34 17.60 -3.78
N LEU A 166 18.07 17.44 -3.43
CA LEU A 166 16.98 17.91 -4.27
C LEU A 166 17.15 19.42 -4.35
N ARG A 167 18.10 19.83 -5.22
CA ARG A 167 18.30 21.17 -5.72
C ARG A 167 17.25 21.42 -6.79
N THR A 168 16.01 21.35 -6.41
CA THR A 168 14.98 22.19 -6.97
C THR A 168 14.35 22.81 -5.75
N SER A 169 14.18 24.12 -5.82
CA SER A 169 13.76 25.06 -4.77
C SER A 169 12.87 24.49 -3.66
N LEU A 170 12.81 25.22 -2.54
CA LEU A 170 11.69 25.26 -1.59
C LEU A 170 10.31 25.47 -2.29
N GLY A 171 9.88 24.59 -3.21
CA GLY A 171 8.97 24.96 -4.26
C GLY A 171 8.17 23.79 -4.83
N VAL A 172 6.87 24.04 -4.90
CA VAL A 172 5.77 23.62 -5.80
C VAL A 172 6.06 22.68 -7.00
N VAL A 173 7.28 22.49 -7.50
CA VAL A 173 7.55 21.68 -8.70
C VAL A 173 7.51 20.17 -8.37
N PRO A 174 6.79 19.34 -9.14
CA PRO A 174 6.75 17.90 -8.92
C PRO A 174 8.07 17.21 -9.26
N ASP A 175 8.35 16.10 -8.57
CA ASP A 175 9.51 15.25 -8.85
C ASP A 175 9.28 14.37 -10.09
N LEU A 176 8.04 14.00 -10.35
CA LEU A 176 7.60 13.35 -11.57
C LEU A 176 6.12 13.64 -11.85
N HIS A 177 5.74 13.49 -13.11
CA HIS A 177 4.35 13.46 -13.57
C HIS A 177 4.03 12.05 -14.08
N ILE A 178 2.81 11.55 -13.81
CA ILE A 178 2.34 10.25 -14.30
C ILE A 178 1.48 10.45 -15.55
N ASP A 179 2.13 10.44 -16.71
CA ASP A 179 1.49 10.61 -18.01
C ASP A 179 0.72 9.37 -18.50
N GLY A 180 -0.34 9.63 -19.27
CA GLY A 180 -1.06 8.62 -20.02
C GLY A 180 -2.19 7.92 -19.26
N ASP A 181 -2.93 7.10 -20.01
CA ASP A 181 -3.96 6.22 -19.47
C ASP A 181 -3.34 4.99 -18.79
N VAL A 182 -4.17 4.26 -18.05
CA VAL A 182 -3.73 3.09 -17.29
C VAL A 182 -3.01 2.03 -18.15
N PRO A 183 -3.51 1.65 -19.36
CA PRO A 183 -2.77 0.78 -20.27
C PRO A 183 -1.39 1.32 -20.65
N SER A 184 -1.28 2.60 -21.03
CA SER A 184 -0.01 3.22 -21.41
C SER A 184 0.99 3.21 -20.25
N ILE A 185 0.54 3.50 -19.02
CA ILE A 185 1.36 3.42 -17.81
C ILE A 185 1.83 1.98 -17.59
N SER A 186 0.92 1.00 -17.75
CA SER A 186 1.26 -0.41 -17.61
C SER A 186 2.37 -0.85 -18.57
N GLU A 187 2.35 -0.36 -19.80
CA GLU A 187 3.35 -0.69 -20.82
C GLU A 187 4.69 0.05 -20.63
N SER A 188 4.65 1.33 -20.24
CA SER A 188 5.82 2.23 -20.35
C SER A 188 6.41 2.70 -19.03
N PHE A 189 5.62 2.86 -17.97
CA PHE A 189 6.11 3.49 -16.74
C PHE A 189 7.17 2.62 -16.07
N GLY A 190 8.33 3.19 -15.78
CA GLY A 190 9.41 2.48 -15.10
C GLY A 190 10.16 1.45 -15.96
N LEU A 191 9.91 1.42 -17.27
CA LEU A 191 10.66 0.58 -18.20
C LEU A 191 12.14 0.95 -18.19
N GLY A 192 13.02 -0.05 -18.01
CA GLY A 192 14.47 0.15 -17.93
C GLY A 192 14.99 0.78 -16.63
N LEU A 193 14.12 1.20 -15.71
CA LEU A 193 14.55 1.77 -14.43
C LEU A 193 15.15 0.69 -13.51
N LYS A 194 16.34 0.96 -12.98
CA LYS A 194 17.01 0.10 -11.99
C LYS A 194 16.39 0.21 -10.59
N LYS A 195 15.79 1.36 -10.27
CA LYS A 195 15.17 1.68 -8.98
C LYS A 195 13.84 2.37 -9.23
N SER A 196 12.89 2.19 -8.31
CA SER A 196 11.64 2.93 -8.35
C SER A 196 11.88 4.43 -8.12
N PRO A 197 11.15 5.31 -8.81
CA PRO A 197 11.19 6.75 -8.54
C PRO A 197 10.48 7.12 -7.23
N PHE A 198 9.64 6.24 -6.67
CA PHE A 198 8.89 6.52 -5.45
C PHE A 198 9.73 6.27 -4.19
N HIS A 199 9.84 7.30 -3.36
CA HIS A 199 10.46 7.23 -2.04
C HIS A 199 9.48 6.79 -0.95
N ASN A 200 9.97 6.65 0.28
CA ASN A 200 9.21 6.07 1.38
C ASN A 200 8.03 6.94 1.86
N ALA A 201 7.94 8.20 1.45
CA ALA A 201 6.77 9.04 1.65
C ALA A 201 6.54 9.92 0.43
N GLY A 202 5.31 10.36 0.23
CA GLY A 202 4.99 11.33 -0.81
C GLY A 202 3.54 11.76 -0.84
N VAL A 203 3.28 12.71 -1.72
CA VAL A 203 1.97 13.27 -2.03
C VAL A 203 1.82 13.29 -3.55
N MET A 204 0.63 12.98 -4.03
CA MET A 204 0.24 13.15 -5.42
C MET A 204 -1.02 14.00 -5.50
N PHE A 205 -1.03 14.94 -6.45
CA PHE A 205 -2.21 15.70 -6.82
C PHE A 205 -2.24 15.89 -8.34
N LYS A 206 -3.36 15.56 -9.00
CA LYS A 206 -3.51 15.67 -10.47
C LYS A 206 -2.35 15.07 -11.26
N ARG A 207 -1.98 13.81 -10.94
CA ARG A 207 -0.84 13.07 -11.52
C ARG A 207 0.56 13.66 -11.27
N ASP A 208 0.68 14.84 -10.69
CA ASP A 208 1.94 15.40 -10.20
C ASP A 208 2.31 14.77 -8.87
N VAL A 209 3.58 14.39 -8.72
CA VAL A 209 4.06 13.60 -7.57
C VAL A 209 5.23 14.30 -6.88
N TRP A 210 5.14 14.42 -5.56
CA TRP A 210 6.21 14.86 -4.66
C TRP A 210 6.57 13.73 -3.70
N THR A 211 7.82 13.28 -3.66
CA THR A 211 8.23 12.12 -2.88
C THR A 211 9.60 12.28 -2.26
N ARG A 212 9.75 11.92 -0.98
CA ARG A 212 10.98 12.11 -0.20
C ARG A 212 11.27 10.88 0.65
N ASN A 213 12.55 10.65 0.96
CA ASN A 213 12.87 9.77 2.08
C ASN A 213 12.73 10.53 3.39
N LEU A 214 11.82 10.09 4.24
CA LEU A 214 11.60 10.61 5.59
C LEU A 214 12.03 9.59 6.65
N LYS A 215 12.55 10.09 7.76
CA LYS A 215 12.86 9.32 8.97
C LYS A 215 11.81 9.62 10.04
N PRO A 216 11.23 8.59 10.68
CA PRO A 216 10.20 8.77 11.69
C PRO A 216 10.74 9.52 12.91
N VAL A 217 9.88 10.33 13.52
CA VAL A 217 10.13 11.08 14.75
C VAL A 217 9.17 10.54 15.81
N TYR A 218 9.70 9.70 16.71
CA TYR A 218 8.92 9.07 17.77
C TYR A 218 9.64 9.19 19.11
N HIS A 219 8.97 9.86 20.05
CA HIS A 219 9.45 10.13 21.42
C HIS A 219 8.71 9.34 22.49
N GLY A 220 7.79 8.44 22.10
CA GLY A 220 7.03 7.62 23.04
C GLY A 220 7.80 6.42 23.58
N ARG A 221 7.12 5.59 24.38
CA ARG A 221 7.69 4.40 25.00
C ARG A 221 8.12 3.39 23.95
N ARG A 222 9.32 2.82 24.12
CA ARG A 222 9.82 1.71 23.31
C ARG A 222 9.74 0.42 24.11
N ARG A 223 9.32 -0.65 23.45
CA ARG A 223 9.33 -2.01 23.97
C ARG A 223 10.43 -2.82 23.31
N MET A 224 11.03 -3.70 24.08
CA MET A 224 11.97 -4.73 23.65
C MET A 224 11.24 -6.07 23.50
N LEU A 225 11.88 -7.05 22.87
CA LEU A 225 11.31 -8.40 22.76
C LEU A 225 11.01 -8.99 24.14
N MET A 226 11.90 -8.79 25.11
CA MET A 226 11.69 -9.25 26.49
C MET A 226 10.41 -8.71 27.15
N ASP A 227 9.93 -7.53 26.73
CA ASP A 227 8.70 -6.95 27.30
C ASP A 227 7.43 -7.65 26.80
N VAL A 228 7.54 -8.56 25.83
CA VAL A 228 6.41 -9.31 25.25
C VAL A 228 6.65 -10.83 25.25
N LEU A 229 7.78 -11.29 25.80
CA LEU A 229 8.02 -12.71 26.00
C LEU A 229 7.19 -13.19 27.20
N GLN A 230 6.47 -14.28 27.00
CA GLN A 230 5.85 -15.02 28.08
C GLN A 230 6.92 -15.78 28.87
N ASP A 231 6.78 -15.86 30.18
CA ASP A 231 7.67 -16.68 31.00
C ASP A 231 7.50 -18.16 30.61
N TYR A 232 8.61 -18.90 30.50
CA TYR A 232 8.58 -20.32 30.16
C TYR A 232 7.70 -21.14 31.10
N GLY A 233 7.61 -20.77 32.39
CA GLY A 233 6.75 -21.44 33.36
C GLY A 233 5.25 -21.24 33.12
N GLU A 234 4.87 -20.29 32.26
CA GLU A 234 3.47 -19.98 31.92
C GLU A 234 3.09 -20.49 30.52
N ILE A 235 4.04 -21.06 29.76
CA ILE A 235 3.78 -21.59 28.41
C ILE A 235 3.15 -22.98 28.53
N ASP A 236 2.03 -23.18 27.84
CA ASP A 236 1.35 -24.47 27.76
C ASP A 236 2.28 -25.56 27.16
N GLU A 237 2.27 -26.75 27.75
CA GLU A 237 3.14 -27.87 27.35
C GLU A 237 2.98 -28.26 25.87
N SER A 238 1.83 -27.98 25.26
CA SER A 238 1.57 -28.24 23.83
C SER A 238 2.45 -27.44 22.86
N TYR A 239 3.07 -26.35 23.31
CA TYR A 239 4.04 -25.60 22.51
C TYR A 239 5.45 -26.20 22.53
N PHE A 240 5.71 -27.16 23.41
CA PHE A 240 6.98 -27.87 23.47
C PHE A 240 6.91 -29.15 22.64
N VAL A 241 8.02 -29.48 21.98
CA VAL A 241 8.15 -30.75 21.28
C VAL A 241 8.36 -31.83 22.32
N ALA A 242 7.44 -32.79 22.41
CA ALA A 242 7.58 -33.93 23.30
C ALA A 242 8.86 -34.71 22.97
N GLU A 243 9.53 -35.26 23.97
CA GLU A 243 10.82 -35.95 23.78
C GLU A 243 10.68 -37.16 22.83
N SER A 244 9.53 -37.83 22.83
CA SER A 244 9.19 -38.91 21.91
C SER A 244 9.09 -38.47 20.44
N GLU A 245 8.81 -37.19 20.19
CA GLU A 245 8.63 -36.62 18.84
C GLU A 245 9.86 -35.86 18.36
N LEU A 246 10.86 -35.67 19.23
CA LEU A 246 12.02 -34.82 18.99
C LEU A 246 12.84 -35.26 17.78
N GLU A 247 13.06 -36.57 17.61
CA GLU A 247 13.82 -37.11 16.46
C GLU A 247 13.07 -36.92 15.14
N THR A 248 11.76 -37.15 15.13
CA THR A 248 10.92 -36.89 13.95
C THR A 248 10.90 -35.41 13.60
N TRP A 249 10.77 -34.54 14.60
CA TRP A 249 10.78 -33.09 14.41
C TRP A 249 12.11 -32.59 13.83
N LYS A 250 13.26 -33.06 14.37
CA LYS A 250 14.60 -32.75 13.85
C LYS A 250 14.75 -33.18 12.39
N TYR A 251 14.30 -34.39 12.05
CA TYR A 251 14.33 -34.88 10.67
C TYR A 251 13.47 -34.02 9.72
N LEU A 252 12.27 -33.60 10.14
CA LEU A 252 11.38 -32.77 9.34
C LEU A 252 11.91 -31.34 9.12
N LYS A 253 12.59 -30.77 10.12
CA LYS A 253 13.18 -29.41 10.06
C LYS A 253 14.60 -29.38 9.47
N GLY A 254 15.25 -30.53 9.34
CA GLY A 254 16.58 -30.67 8.74
C GLY A 254 16.60 -30.38 7.24
N ALA A 255 17.79 -30.08 6.71
CA ALA A 255 17.99 -29.97 5.28
C ALA A 255 17.82 -31.35 4.63
N LYS A 256 16.86 -31.49 3.72
CA LYS A 256 16.60 -32.74 3.01
C LYS A 256 17.26 -32.75 1.64
N ARG A 257 17.93 -33.86 1.31
CA ARG A 257 18.29 -34.25 -0.06
C ARG A 257 17.62 -35.61 -0.30
N GLU A 258 16.39 -35.57 -0.77
CA GLU A 258 15.67 -36.77 -1.22
C GLU A 258 15.79 -36.84 -2.75
N GLU A 259 16.22 -37.98 -3.29
CA GLU A 259 16.15 -38.23 -4.73
C GLU A 259 14.67 -38.33 -5.11
N ARG A 260 14.24 -37.42 -5.99
CA ARG A 260 12.90 -37.50 -6.58
C ARG A 260 12.95 -38.54 -7.69
N ALA A 261 12.17 -39.60 -7.53
CA ALA A 261 11.89 -40.57 -8.58
C ALA A 261 11.10 -39.95 -9.73
#